data_AF-A0A956IJT3-F1
#
_entry.id   AF-A0A956IJT3-F1
#
_cell.length_a   1.000
_cell.length_b   1.000
_cell.length_c   1.000
_cell.angle_alpha   90.00
_cell.angle_beta   90.00
_cell.angle_gamma   90.00
#
_symmetry.space_group_name_H-M   'P 1'
#
loop_
_entity.id
_entity.type
_entity.pdbx_description
1 polymer ?
#
loop_
_entity_poly.entity_id
_entity_poly.type
_entity_poly.pdbx_seq_one_letter_code
_entity_poly.pdbx_strand_id
1 'polypeptide(L)'
;MNASKTTTHAIVARDADLVIVLRRGPSRHVRLLRWDLRRDEVEGGQWLMGTVTFGACSLSPKGELLVYVARKGSRTFTAVSRPPYFTALAFWESELPWTGGGFFVDDDHLVLGVTHEPNQGSLPPRLKISDIWSYLPWKGNALEPSSATFGEPSSRPPRHTNTGSAKGRAIGRRARATLRWSSSATNRPAGRGASGS
;
A
#
# COMPACT_ATOMS: atom_id res chain seq x y z
N MET A 1 24.02 -6.50 -23.56
CA MET A 1 22.69 -5.87 -23.34
C MET A 1 22.31 -6.10 -21.88
N ASN A 2 22.09 -5.05 -21.09
CA ASN A 2 21.62 -5.22 -19.71
C ASN A 2 20.16 -5.71 -19.75
N ALA A 3 19.88 -6.86 -19.14
CA ALA A 3 18.52 -7.36 -19.03
C ALA A 3 17.64 -6.30 -18.33
N SER A 4 16.52 -5.92 -18.96
CA SER A 4 15.59 -4.98 -18.36
C SER A 4 15.00 -5.59 -17.09
N LYS A 5 15.13 -4.92 -15.94
CA LYS A 5 14.57 -5.37 -14.68
C LYS A 5 13.06 -5.58 -14.84
N THR A 6 12.63 -6.82 -14.60
CA THR A 6 11.22 -7.22 -14.59
C THR A 6 10.85 -7.62 -13.17
N THR A 7 9.72 -7.16 -12.68
CA THR A 7 9.19 -7.49 -11.36
C THR A 7 7.76 -8.00 -11.50
N THR A 8 7.45 -9.04 -10.75
CA THR A 8 6.14 -9.69 -10.77
C THR A 8 5.55 -9.65 -9.37
N HIS A 9 4.30 -9.23 -9.27
CA HIS A 9 3.53 -9.24 -8.03
C HIS A 9 2.24 -10.01 -8.26
N ALA A 10 1.85 -10.84 -7.31
CA ALA A 10 0.67 -11.69 -7.41
C ALA A 10 -0.30 -11.36 -6.28
N ILE A 11 -1.59 -11.34 -6.59
CA ILE A 11 -2.68 -11.19 -5.63
C ILE A 11 -3.59 -12.42 -5.81
N VAL A 12 -3.69 -13.24 -4.77
CA VAL A 12 -4.54 -14.44 -4.76
C VAL A 12 -5.96 -14.03 -4.37
N ALA A 13 -6.95 -14.50 -5.11
CA ALA A 13 -8.36 -14.34 -4.76
C ALA A 13 -8.64 -15.13 -3.47
N ARG A 14 -9.40 -14.55 -2.53
CA ARG A 14 -9.60 -15.19 -1.22
C ARG A 14 -10.49 -16.44 -1.29
N ASP A 15 -11.48 -16.43 -2.17
CA ASP A 15 -12.55 -17.43 -2.26
C ASP A 15 -12.62 -18.08 -3.65
N ALA A 16 -11.55 -17.99 -4.44
CA ALA A 16 -11.47 -18.58 -5.77
C ALA A 16 -10.05 -19.06 -6.09
N ASP A 17 -9.96 -20.09 -6.93
CA ASP A 17 -8.71 -20.65 -7.46
C ASP A 17 -8.13 -19.76 -8.58
N LEU A 18 -7.94 -18.49 -8.26
CA LEU A 18 -7.53 -17.44 -9.19
C LEU A 18 -6.43 -16.59 -8.57
N VAL A 19 -5.40 -16.31 -9.38
CA VAL A 19 -4.39 -15.31 -9.07
C VAL A 19 -4.36 -14.26 -10.16
N ILE A 20 -4.31 -13.00 -9.75
CA ILE A 20 -3.98 -11.90 -10.66
C ILE A 20 -2.52 -11.54 -10.50
N VAL A 21 -1.80 -11.51 -11.62
CA VAL A 21 -0.37 -11.24 -11.65
C VAL A 21 -0.10 -9.93 -12.39
N LEU A 22 0.55 -9.01 -11.69
CA LEU A 22 1.02 -7.74 -12.20
C LEU A 22 2.50 -7.89 -12.60
N ARG A 23 2.75 -8.02 -13.90
CA ARG A 23 4.10 -8.09 -14.46
C ARG A 23 4.53 -6.71 -14.94
N ARG A 24 5.47 -6.09 -14.22
CA ARG A 24 6.09 -4.83 -14.63
C ARG A 24 7.41 -5.08 -15.33
N GLY A 25 7.57 -4.51 -16.52
CA GLY A 25 8.81 -4.59 -17.28
C GLY A 25 8.58 -4.26 -18.75
N PRO A 26 9.31 -3.27 -19.33
CA PRO A 26 10.25 -2.33 -18.67
C PRO A 26 9.55 -1.34 -17.72
N SER A 27 10.28 -0.44 -17.04
CA SER A 27 9.84 0.31 -15.84
C SER A 27 8.47 1.01 -15.88
N ARG A 28 7.91 1.32 -17.07
CA ARG A 28 6.59 1.95 -17.27
C ARG A 28 5.63 1.10 -18.12
N HIS A 29 5.77 -0.21 -18.07
CA HIS A 29 4.88 -1.14 -18.74
C HIS A 29 4.45 -2.17 -17.71
N VAL A 30 3.16 -2.30 -17.49
CA VAL A 30 2.59 -3.31 -16.60
C VAL A 30 1.60 -4.14 -17.40
N ARG A 31 1.76 -5.46 -17.37
CA ARG A 31 0.76 -6.39 -17.90
C ARG A 31 -0.02 -6.98 -16.74
N LEU A 32 -1.34 -7.00 -16.86
CA LEU A 32 -2.20 -7.78 -15.99
C LEU A 32 -2.33 -9.18 -16.59
N LEU A 33 -2.14 -10.20 -15.77
CA LEU A 33 -2.30 -11.60 -16.14
C LEU A 33 -3.30 -12.24 -15.19
N ARG A 34 -4.04 -13.22 -15.69
CA ARG A 34 -4.94 -14.07 -14.91
C ARG A 34 -4.34 -15.47 -14.88
N TRP A 35 -4.23 -16.07 -13.71
CA TRP A 35 -3.73 -17.43 -13.54
C TRP A 35 -4.82 -18.26 -12.87
N ASP A 36 -5.36 -19.22 -13.62
CA ASP A 36 -6.26 -20.24 -13.11
C ASP A 36 -5.44 -21.32 -12.39
N LEU A 37 -5.62 -21.43 -11.07
CA LEU A 37 -4.86 -22.37 -10.25
C LEU A 37 -5.34 -23.81 -10.37
N ARG A 38 -6.58 -24.05 -10.84
CA ARG A 38 -7.09 -25.41 -11.04
C ARG A 38 -6.46 -26.05 -12.26
N ARG A 39 -6.30 -25.26 -13.32
CA ARG A 39 -5.75 -25.70 -14.61
C ARG A 39 -4.26 -25.46 -14.75
N ASP A 40 -3.69 -24.65 -13.86
CA ASP A 40 -2.33 -24.12 -13.97
C ASP A 40 -2.11 -23.36 -15.29
N GLU A 41 -3.09 -22.54 -15.67
CA GLU A 41 -3.10 -21.82 -16.94
C GLU A 41 -3.00 -20.31 -16.72
N VAL A 42 -2.04 -19.69 -17.41
CA VAL A 42 -1.86 -18.23 -17.37
C VAL A 42 -2.42 -17.59 -18.62
N GLU A 43 -3.51 -16.85 -18.45
CA GLU A 43 -4.12 -15.99 -19.46
C GLU A 43 -3.44 -14.61 -19.50
N GLY A 44 -3.05 -14.21 -20.71
CA GLY A 44 -2.45 -12.92 -20.98
C GLY A 44 -3.48 -11.80 -21.10
N GLY A 45 -3.53 -10.92 -20.10
CA GLY A 45 -4.41 -9.74 -20.12
C GLY A 45 -3.79 -8.48 -20.71
N GLN A 46 -4.40 -7.35 -20.33
CA GLN A 46 -4.12 -6.03 -20.89
C GLN A 46 -2.78 -5.44 -20.44
N TRP A 47 -2.16 -4.67 -21.34
CA TRP A 47 -1.02 -3.80 -21.03
C TRP A 47 -1.47 -2.41 -20.62
N LEU A 48 -0.84 -1.88 -19.57
CA LEU A 48 -0.91 -0.48 -19.17
C LEU A 48 0.46 0.17 -19.35
N MET A 49 0.48 1.22 -20.17
CA MET A 49 1.65 2.08 -20.40
C MET A 49 1.75 3.12 -19.28
N GLY A 50 2.32 2.72 -18.16
CA GLY A 50 2.39 3.49 -16.93
C GLY A 50 2.95 2.66 -15.78
N THR A 51 2.68 3.08 -14.55
CA THR A 51 3.05 2.33 -13.34
C THR A 51 1.81 1.98 -12.54
N VAL A 52 1.83 0.83 -11.86
CA VAL A 52 0.82 0.40 -10.91
C VAL A 52 1.48 0.25 -9.54
N THR A 53 0.87 0.78 -8.49
CA THR A 53 1.38 0.69 -7.12
C THR A 53 0.84 -0.59 -6.49
N PHE A 54 1.66 -1.64 -6.45
CA PHE A 54 1.24 -2.99 -6.05
C PHE A 54 0.65 -3.06 -4.64
N GLY A 55 1.23 -2.34 -3.68
CA GLY A 55 0.73 -2.32 -2.29
C GLY A 55 -0.61 -1.59 -2.10
N ALA A 56 -1.11 -0.92 -3.13
CA ALA A 56 -2.40 -0.24 -3.13
C ALA A 56 -3.43 -0.94 -4.04
N CYS A 57 -3.18 -2.20 -4.39
CA CYS A 57 -4.08 -3.04 -5.17
C CYS A 57 -4.78 -4.06 -4.27
N SER A 58 -6.03 -4.38 -4.59
CA SER A 58 -6.81 -5.41 -3.91
C SER A 58 -7.77 -6.08 -4.88
N LEU A 59 -7.94 -7.38 -4.72
CA LEU A 59 -8.79 -8.23 -5.55
C LEU A 59 -10.03 -8.64 -4.74
N SER A 60 -11.22 -8.62 -5.35
CA SER A 60 -12.43 -9.11 -4.69
C SER A 60 -12.27 -10.60 -4.33
N PRO A 61 -12.93 -11.11 -3.28
CA PRO A 61 -12.78 -12.51 -2.87
C PRO A 61 -12.91 -13.54 -3.99
N LYS A 62 -13.92 -13.43 -4.86
CA LYS A 62 -14.10 -14.31 -6.03
C LYS A 62 -13.26 -13.91 -7.25
N GLY A 63 -12.58 -12.77 -7.17
CA GLY A 63 -11.67 -12.30 -8.20
C GLY A 63 -12.34 -11.64 -9.41
N GLU A 64 -13.57 -11.15 -9.24
CA GLU A 64 -14.34 -10.50 -10.30
C GLU A 64 -13.92 -9.04 -10.52
N LEU A 65 -13.47 -8.36 -9.47
CA LEU A 65 -13.10 -6.95 -9.49
C LEU A 65 -11.71 -6.74 -8.90
N LEU A 66 -10.95 -5.84 -9.53
CA LEU A 66 -9.64 -5.39 -9.06
C LEU A 66 -9.71 -3.88 -8.83
N VAL A 67 -9.36 -3.43 -7.62
CA VAL A 67 -9.03 -2.03 -7.36
C VAL A 67 -7.52 -1.86 -7.42
N TYR A 68 -7.06 -0.81 -8.09
CA TYR A 68 -5.63 -0.52 -8.23
C TYR A 68 -5.36 0.98 -8.33
N VAL A 69 -4.16 1.37 -7.92
CA VAL A 69 -3.63 2.72 -8.16
C VAL A 69 -2.65 2.68 -9.31
N ALA A 70 -2.87 3.53 -10.31
CA ALA A 70 -1.98 3.66 -11.45
C ALA A 70 -1.57 5.12 -11.69
N ARG A 71 -0.43 5.26 -12.35
CA ARG A 71 0.04 6.54 -12.89
C ARG A 71 0.30 6.41 -14.38
N LYS A 72 -0.36 7.26 -15.17
CA LYS A 72 -0.23 7.33 -16.63
C LYS A 72 0.00 8.79 -17.03
N GLY A 73 1.19 9.07 -17.58
CA GLY A 73 1.62 10.45 -17.80
C GLY A 73 1.75 11.21 -16.48
N SER A 74 1.10 12.37 -16.39
CA SER A 74 1.00 13.21 -15.19
C SER A 74 -0.13 12.81 -14.24
N ARG A 75 -1.06 11.95 -14.68
CA ARG A 75 -2.26 11.60 -13.91
C ARG A 75 -2.01 10.39 -13.02
N THR A 76 -2.32 10.54 -11.75
CA THR A 76 -2.41 9.43 -10.77
C THR A 76 -3.88 9.20 -10.48
N PHE A 77 -4.30 7.94 -10.48
CA PHE A 77 -5.70 7.60 -10.26
C PHE A 77 -5.86 6.25 -9.58
N THR A 78 -6.94 6.12 -8.82
CA THR A 78 -7.50 4.84 -8.38
C THR A 78 -8.52 4.39 -9.41
N ALA A 79 -8.51 3.13 -9.79
CA ALA A 79 -9.51 2.59 -10.70
C ALA A 79 -9.97 1.21 -10.24
N VAL A 80 -11.22 0.88 -10.60
CA VAL A 80 -11.78 -0.46 -10.46
C VAL A 80 -11.96 -1.04 -11.85
N SER A 81 -11.47 -2.25 -12.08
CA SER A 81 -11.60 -2.96 -13.35
C SER A 81 -12.01 -4.42 -13.17
N ARG A 82 -12.34 -5.11 -14.27
CA ARG A 82 -12.49 -6.56 -14.30
C ARG A 82 -11.20 -7.21 -14.80
N PRO A 83 -10.56 -8.11 -14.02
CA PRO A 83 -9.44 -8.87 -14.53
C PRO A 83 -9.82 -9.72 -15.76
N PRO A 84 -8.90 -9.95 -16.71
CA PRO A 84 -7.50 -9.52 -16.70
C PRO A 84 -7.27 -8.16 -17.42
N TYR A 85 -8.21 -7.22 -17.31
CA TYR A 85 -8.12 -5.90 -17.93
C TYR A 85 -7.87 -4.76 -16.92
N PHE A 86 -7.16 -3.72 -17.37
CA PHE A 86 -7.04 -2.41 -16.73
C PHE A 86 -8.08 -1.40 -17.25
N THR A 87 -9.02 -1.83 -18.10
CA THR A 87 -10.12 -0.97 -18.53
C THR A 87 -10.99 -0.66 -17.31
N ALA A 88 -10.92 0.60 -16.87
CA ALA A 88 -11.63 1.05 -15.68
C ALA A 88 -13.14 1.04 -15.92
N LEU A 89 -13.87 0.42 -15.00
CA LEU A 89 -15.32 0.59 -14.85
C LEU A 89 -15.62 1.97 -14.28
N ALA A 90 -14.82 2.39 -13.29
CA ALA A 90 -14.82 3.73 -12.73
C ALA A 90 -13.40 4.10 -12.27
N PHE A 91 -13.07 5.39 -12.26
CA PHE A 91 -11.81 5.89 -11.71
C PHE A 91 -11.96 7.22 -10.96
N TRP A 92 -11.02 7.44 -10.03
CA TRP A 92 -10.86 8.64 -9.23
C TRP A 92 -9.45 9.16 -9.41
N GLU A 93 -9.32 10.37 -9.92
CA GLU A 93 -8.05 11.07 -10.00
C GLU A 93 -7.59 11.54 -8.64
N SER A 94 -6.27 11.58 -8.49
CA SER A 94 -5.61 12.11 -7.32
C SER A 94 -4.60 13.15 -7.73
N GLU A 95 -4.73 14.32 -7.12
CA GLU A 95 -3.76 15.42 -7.24
C GLU A 95 -2.49 15.14 -6.43
N LEU A 96 -2.57 14.25 -5.43
CA LEU A 96 -1.43 13.84 -4.62
C LEU A 96 -0.90 12.46 -5.06
N PRO A 97 0.43 12.25 -5.08
CA PRO A 97 1.04 11.04 -5.62
C PRO A 97 0.85 9.77 -4.78
N TRP A 98 0.32 9.88 -3.55
CA TRP A 98 0.17 8.78 -2.59
C TRP A 98 -1.26 8.59 -2.11
N THR A 99 -2.23 9.29 -2.70
CA THR A 99 -3.63 9.23 -2.31
C THR A 99 -4.40 8.27 -3.21
N GLY A 100 -5.35 7.55 -2.62
CA GLY A 100 -6.20 6.59 -3.30
C GLY A 100 -6.01 5.15 -2.84
N GLY A 101 -6.30 4.21 -3.74
CA GLY A 101 -6.36 2.79 -3.46
C GLY A 101 -7.65 2.39 -2.77
N GLY A 102 -7.68 1.15 -2.32
CA GLY A 102 -8.82 0.57 -1.64
C GLY A 102 -8.64 -0.91 -1.43
N PHE A 103 -9.60 -1.51 -0.74
CA PHE A 103 -9.63 -2.95 -0.53
C PHE A 103 -11.06 -3.48 -0.48
N PHE A 104 -11.23 -4.72 -0.92
CA PHE A 104 -12.50 -5.42 -0.84
C PHE A 104 -12.65 -6.06 0.54
N VAL A 105 -13.76 -5.77 1.21
CA VAL A 105 -14.16 -6.45 2.45
C VAL A 105 -14.74 -7.82 2.09
N ASP A 106 -15.62 -7.83 1.10
CA ASP A 106 -16.20 -8.98 0.42
C ASP A 106 -16.41 -8.64 -1.09
N ASP A 107 -17.12 -9.47 -1.87
CA ASP A 107 -17.31 -9.23 -3.30
C ASP A 107 -18.24 -8.05 -3.61
N ASP A 108 -19.08 -7.65 -2.66
CA ASP A 108 -20.10 -6.62 -2.77
C ASP A 108 -19.77 -5.38 -1.94
N HIS A 109 -18.63 -5.33 -1.24
CA HIS A 109 -18.22 -4.19 -0.43
C HIS A 109 -16.77 -3.78 -0.71
N LEU A 110 -16.61 -2.62 -1.35
CA LEU A 110 -15.32 -1.98 -1.61
C LEU A 110 -15.14 -0.76 -0.69
N VAL A 111 -14.01 -0.73 0.02
CA VAL A 111 -13.57 0.42 0.81
C VAL A 111 -12.54 1.19 0.01
N LEU A 112 -12.77 2.50 -0.18
CA LEU A 112 -11.91 3.38 -0.96
C LEU A 112 -11.18 4.38 -0.07
N GLY A 113 -9.93 4.69 -0.43
CA GLY A 113 -9.16 5.80 0.16
C GLY A 113 -9.59 7.19 -0.35
N VAL A 114 -10.61 7.26 -1.20
CA VAL A 114 -11.17 8.49 -1.77
C VAL A 114 -12.61 8.67 -1.28
N THR A 115 -13.02 9.94 -1.12
CA THR A 115 -14.30 10.32 -0.48
C THR A 115 -15.30 10.98 -1.43
N HIS A 116 -14.97 11.11 -2.71
CA HIS A 116 -15.82 11.75 -3.72
C HIS A 116 -16.30 10.75 -4.77
N GLU A 117 -17.34 11.12 -5.52
CA GLU A 117 -17.85 10.35 -6.66
C GLU A 117 -16.77 10.14 -7.73
N PRO A 118 -16.83 9.06 -8.52
CA PRO A 118 -15.85 8.82 -9.58
C PRO A 118 -15.84 9.96 -10.59
N ASN A 119 -14.64 10.33 -11.06
CA ASN A 119 -14.51 11.32 -12.13
C ASN A 119 -15.17 10.85 -13.43
N GLN A 120 -15.17 9.54 -13.67
CA GLN A 120 -15.84 8.93 -14.81
C GLN A 120 -16.16 7.45 -14.55
N GLY A 121 -17.22 6.98 -15.18
CA GLY A 121 -17.62 5.58 -15.18
C GLY A 121 -18.60 5.26 -14.06
N SER A 122 -18.96 3.99 -13.94
CA SER A 122 -19.88 3.50 -12.94
C SER A 122 -19.48 2.10 -12.47
N LEU A 123 -19.76 1.83 -11.21
CA LEU A 123 -19.51 0.53 -10.60
C LEU A 123 -20.75 -0.36 -10.75
N PRO A 124 -20.60 -1.69 -10.60
CA PRO A 124 -21.75 -2.59 -10.54
C PRO A 124 -22.73 -2.13 -9.45
N PRO A 125 -24.05 -2.06 -9.71
CA PRO A 125 -25.02 -1.56 -8.74
C PRO A 125 -25.06 -2.32 -7.40
N ARG A 126 -24.63 -3.59 -7.41
CA ARG A 126 -24.50 -4.43 -6.22
C ARG A 126 -23.38 -3.99 -5.26
N LEU A 127 -22.41 -3.22 -5.76
CA LEU A 127 -21.20 -2.88 -5.02
C LEU A 127 -21.46 -1.72 -4.07
N LYS A 128 -21.55 -2.02 -2.78
CA LYS A 128 -21.53 -1.05 -1.69
C LYS A 128 -20.14 -0.40 -1.62
N ILE A 129 -20.12 0.93 -1.58
CA ILE A 129 -18.91 1.72 -1.38
C ILE A 129 -18.88 2.31 0.02
N SER A 130 -17.72 2.27 0.65
CA SER A 130 -17.44 3.03 1.87
C SER A 130 -16.12 3.76 1.71
N ASP A 131 -15.99 4.94 2.26
CA ASP A 131 -14.69 5.57 2.39
C ASP A 131 -13.95 5.00 3.60
N ILE A 132 -12.62 5.10 3.57
CA ILE A 132 -11.75 4.56 4.62
C ILE A 132 -11.99 5.20 5.99
N TRP A 133 -12.42 6.47 6.06
CA TRP A 133 -12.64 7.19 7.32
C TRP A 133 -13.94 6.76 7.99
N SER A 134 -14.95 6.40 7.20
CA SER A 134 -16.20 5.82 7.70
C SER A 134 -16.05 4.34 8.04
N TYR A 135 -15.21 3.60 7.29
CA TYR A 135 -15.02 2.16 7.50
C TYR A 135 -14.10 1.86 8.68
N LEU A 136 -12.96 2.56 8.77
CA LEU A 136 -12.10 2.42 9.94
C LEU A 136 -12.79 3.13 11.09
N PRO A 137 -13.03 2.45 12.22
CA PRO A 137 -13.56 3.10 13.42
C PRO A 137 -12.45 3.99 14.00
N TRP A 138 -12.17 5.13 13.37
CA TRP A 138 -11.34 6.16 13.99
C TRP A 138 -12.17 6.92 15.02
N LYS A 139 -12.66 6.18 16.02
CA LYS A 139 -13.12 6.72 17.29
C LYS A 139 -11.94 6.71 18.26
N GLY A 140 -10.91 7.51 18.00
CA GLY A 140 -9.97 7.99 19.02
C GLY A 140 -9.33 7.00 20.02
N ASN A 141 -9.33 5.68 19.80
CA ASN A 141 -8.72 4.66 20.65
C ASN A 141 -7.96 3.73 19.72
N ALA A 142 -6.63 3.62 19.84
CA ALA A 142 -6.05 2.63 20.74
C ALA A 142 -6.88 1.33 20.72
N LEU A 143 -6.85 0.60 19.59
CA LEU A 143 -6.75 -0.84 19.75
C LEU A 143 -5.46 -1.02 20.53
N GLU A 144 -5.57 -1.12 21.86
CA GLU A 144 -4.44 -1.54 22.68
C GLU A 144 -3.94 -2.83 22.02
N PRO A 145 -2.70 -2.83 21.48
CA PRO A 145 -2.18 -3.99 20.80
C PRO A 145 -2.31 -5.16 21.76
N SER A 146 -3.15 -6.15 21.41
CA SER A 146 -3.36 -7.27 22.34
C SER A 146 -2.02 -7.98 22.52
N SER A 147 -1.75 -8.46 23.74
CA SER A 147 -0.57 -9.30 23.99
C SER A 147 -0.61 -10.59 23.15
N ALA A 148 -1.77 -10.99 22.64
CA ALA A 148 -1.90 -12.07 21.65
C ALA A 148 -1.37 -11.68 20.26
N THR A 149 -1.44 -10.40 19.88
CA THR A 149 -0.99 -9.89 18.58
C THR A 149 0.51 -9.57 18.56
N PHE A 150 1.04 -9.01 19.65
CA PHE A 150 2.43 -8.53 19.72
C PHE A 150 3.31 -9.28 20.72
N GLY A 151 2.77 -10.29 21.41
CA GLY A 151 3.41 -10.90 22.58
C GLY A 151 3.37 -9.97 23.79
N GLU A 152 3.77 -10.47 24.95
CA GLU A 152 4.01 -9.57 26.09
C GLU A 152 5.23 -8.66 25.80
N PRO A 153 5.17 -7.36 26.16
CA PRO A 153 6.31 -6.48 26.07
C PRO A 153 7.51 -7.05 26.84
N SER A 154 8.53 -7.51 26.12
CA SER A 154 9.79 -7.94 26.72
C SER A 154 10.55 -6.72 27.26
N SER A 155 10.67 -6.61 28.58
CA SER A 155 11.59 -5.65 29.22
C SER A 155 13.06 -6.05 29.08
N ARG A 156 13.35 -7.23 28.51
CA ARG A 156 14.71 -7.69 28.27
C ARG A 156 15.24 -7.14 26.95
N PRO A 157 16.41 -6.46 26.94
CA PRO A 157 17.07 -6.12 25.68
C PRO A 157 17.45 -7.41 24.93
N PRO A 158 17.45 -7.40 23.58
CA PRO A 158 17.84 -8.56 22.79
C PRO A 158 19.26 -8.99 23.19
N ARG A 159 19.39 -10.26 23.57
CA ARG A 159 20.66 -10.85 24.00
C ARG A 159 21.53 -11.03 22.76
N HIS A 160 22.53 -10.17 22.56
CA HIS A 160 23.56 -10.41 21.56
C HIS A 160 24.33 -11.67 21.94
N THR A 161 24.01 -12.80 21.30
CA THR A 161 24.92 -13.95 21.31
C THR A 161 26.06 -13.63 20.35
N ASN A 162 27.19 -13.22 20.91
CA ASN A 162 28.46 -13.22 20.17
C ASN A 162 28.84 -14.68 19.91
N THR A 163 28.30 -15.28 18.85
CA THR A 163 28.94 -16.43 18.22
C THR A 163 30.12 -15.89 17.43
N GLY A 164 31.31 -16.07 18.01
CA GLY A 164 32.55 -15.50 17.51
C GLY A 164 32.88 -15.90 16.07
N SER A 165 33.48 -14.97 15.35
CA SER A 165 34.46 -15.30 14.33
C SER A 165 35.65 -14.37 14.53
N ALA A 166 36.70 -14.94 15.11
CA ALA A 166 38.00 -14.32 15.18
C ALA A 166 38.61 -14.31 13.78
N LYS A 167 38.78 -13.13 13.19
CA LYS A 167 39.90 -12.83 12.27
C LYS A 167 40.35 -11.39 12.49
N GLY A 168 41.46 -11.24 13.20
CA GLY A 168 42.17 -9.98 13.25
C GLY A 168 42.90 -9.70 11.94
N ARG A 169 42.89 -8.44 11.51
CA ARG A 169 44.11 -7.73 11.11
C ARG A 169 43.90 -6.23 11.20
N ALA A 170 44.86 -5.57 11.85
CA ALA A 170 44.90 -4.15 12.11
C ALA A 170 45.05 -3.31 10.83
N ILE A 171 44.68 -2.03 10.93
CA ILE A 171 45.50 -0.82 10.67
C ILE A 171 44.57 0.34 10.30
N GLY A 172 44.74 1.51 10.94
CA GLY A 172 44.33 2.79 10.36
C GLY A 172 43.57 3.74 11.30
N ARG A 173 44.26 4.78 11.78
CA ARG A 173 43.74 5.88 12.62
C ARG A 173 42.82 6.85 11.86
N ARG A 174 42.08 7.65 12.65
CA ARG A 174 41.33 8.92 12.37
C ARG A 174 39.88 8.69 11.91
N ALA A 175 38.86 9.45 12.32
CA ALA A 175 38.77 10.67 13.12
C ALA A 175 37.44 10.64 13.92
N ARG A 176 37.43 11.35 15.04
CA ARG A 176 36.30 11.51 15.95
C ARG A 176 35.40 12.62 15.39
N ALA A 177 34.13 12.32 15.09
CA ALA A 177 33.11 13.33 14.85
C ALA A 177 31.86 12.94 15.64
N THR A 178 31.69 13.57 16.80
CA THR A 178 30.47 13.52 17.62
C THR A 178 29.46 14.51 17.05
N LEU A 179 28.31 14.04 16.56
CA LEU A 179 27.13 14.90 16.43
C LEU A 179 26.25 14.72 17.66
N ARG A 180 26.05 15.83 18.37
CA ARG A 180 25.21 15.98 19.56
C ARG A 180 23.82 16.38 19.08
N TRP A 181 22.79 15.61 19.42
CA TRP A 181 21.40 15.98 19.21
C TRP A 181 20.93 16.71 20.49
N SER A 182 20.51 17.97 20.37
CA SER A 182 19.87 18.71 21.48
C SER A 182 18.38 18.85 21.21
N SER A 183 17.58 18.13 21.98
CA SER A 183 16.17 18.39 22.19
C SER A 183 16.00 19.49 23.24
N SER A 184 15.17 20.49 22.96
CA SER A 184 14.61 21.35 24.00
C SER A 184 13.13 21.56 23.71
N ALA A 185 12.31 20.85 24.47
CA ALA A 185 10.95 21.23 24.79
C ALA A 185 10.97 21.90 26.17
N THR A 186 10.36 23.07 26.31
CA THR A 186 9.73 23.57 27.54
C THR A 186 8.86 24.75 27.13
N ASN A 187 7.53 24.61 27.11
CA ASN A 187 6.58 24.68 28.22
C ASN A 187 5.99 26.10 28.37
N ARG A 188 4.66 26.15 28.40
CA ARG A 188 3.80 27.33 28.58
C ARG A 188 3.84 27.79 30.05
N PRO A 189 3.39 29.03 30.35
CA PRO A 189 2.09 29.10 31.02
C PRO A 189 1.20 30.28 30.57
N ALA A 190 -0.04 30.24 31.06
CA ALA A 190 -1.16 31.15 30.79
C ALA A 190 -1.11 32.47 31.60
N GLY A 191 -1.82 33.51 31.14
CA GLY A 191 -2.15 34.69 31.96
C GLY A 191 -2.75 35.85 31.16
N ARG A 192 -3.79 36.51 31.69
CA ARG A 192 -4.77 37.39 31.04
C ARG A 192 -4.41 38.90 31.03
N GLY A 193 -5.13 39.65 30.15
CA GLY A 193 -5.59 41.05 30.34
C GLY A 193 -4.63 42.14 29.84
N ALA A 194 -5.02 43.33 29.40
CA ALA A 194 -6.27 44.02 29.04
C ALA A 194 -5.85 45.41 28.47
N SER A 195 -6.72 46.11 27.71
CA SER A 195 -6.63 47.53 27.26
C SER A 195 -5.44 47.90 26.36
N GLY A 196 -5.52 48.74 25.33
CA GLY A 196 -6.47 49.78 24.94
C GLY A 196 -5.63 50.97 24.47
N SER A 197 -5.81 51.41 23.22
CA SER A 197 -5.39 52.67 22.56
C SER A 197 -5.32 52.41 21.06
#